data_AF-A0A8X7UQ35-F1
#
_entry.id   AF-A0A8X7UQ35-F1
#
_cell.length_a   1.000
_cell.length_b   1.000
_cell.length_c   1.000
_cell.angle_alpha   90.00
_cell.angle_beta   90.00
_cell.angle_gamma   90.00
#
_symmetry.space_group_name_H-M   'P 1'
#
loop_
_entity.id
_entity.type
_entity.pdbx_description
1 polymer ?
#
loop_
_entity_poly.entity_id
_entity_poly.type
_entity_poly.pdbx_seq_one_letter_code
_entity_poly.pdbx_strand_id
1 'polypeptide(L)'
;MPISYVNAVNNNSSPLPQNPSPARTDATASLQDPNSNPLYVHSADHAGISLVSEKLAGLGNFNTWRRSMLMALGARNKAVFVDGTFSELSPTHPDFASWSRCNNIVCTWIVNAVKNSIAKSIMYLDTARQMWLDIHDQFKQSDGPRNAEIKQQIFAEVIQD
;
A
#
# COMPACT_ATOMS: atom_id res chain seq x y z
N MET A 1 -9.33 86.14 47.76
CA MET A 1 -9.70 85.61 49.09
C MET A 1 -10.45 84.30 48.88
N PRO A 2 -10.20 83.23 49.65
CA PRO A 2 -9.25 82.13 49.36
C PRO A 2 -9.93 80.80 48.92
N ILE A 3 -9.29 79.96 48.09
CA ILE A 3 -8.52 78.72 48.41
C ILE A 3 -9.38 77.68 49.15
N SER A 4 -9.64 76.48 48.61
CA SER A 4 -8.75 75.29 48.59
C SER A 4 -9.48 74.06 48.00
N TYR A 5 -8.91 72.95 47.52
CA TYR A 5 -7.62 72.29 47.78
C TYR A 5 -7.27 71.35 46.58
N VAL A 6 -6.01 71.44 46.10
CA VAL A 6 -5.04 70.34 45.81
C VAL A 6 -5.34 69.34 44.67
N ASN A 7 -4.57 69.42 43.56
CA ASN A 7 -3.37 68.62 43.17
C ASN A 7 -3.69 67.11 42.98
N ALA A 8 -3.16 66.38 42.00
CA ALA A 8 -1.87 66.50 41.31
C ALA A 8 -1.84 65.54 40.09
N VAL A 9 -1.00 65.88 39.10
CA VAL A 9 -0.06 64.96 38.39
C VAL A 9 -0.72 63.79 37.62
N ASN A 10 -0.92 63.93 36.31
CA ASN A 10 0.00 63.45 35.26
C ASN A 10 0.19 61.92 35.26
N ASN A 11 -0.30 61.23 34.23
CA ASN A 11 0.57 60.48 33.32
C ASN A 11 -0.24 59.83 32.19
N ASN A 12 0.27 60.04 30.97
CA ASN A 12 0.06 59.23 29.78
C ASN A 12 -0.04 57.74 30.10
N SER A 13 -1.00 57.05 29.47
CA SER A 13 -0.79 55.80 28.71
C SER A 13 -2.10 55.41 28.04
N SER A 14 -2.19 55.58 26.73
CA SER A 14 -3.24 54.99 25.91
C SER A 14 -3.25 53.46 26.09
N PRO A 15 -4.40 52.81 26.27
CA PRO A 15 -4.44 51.36 26.35
C PRO A 15 -4.13 50.76 24.96
N LEU A 16 -3.10 49.93 24.89
CA LEU A 16 -2.83 49.09 23.72
C LEU A 16 -4.02 48.14 23.48
N PRO A 17 -4.37 47.83 22.22
CA PRO A 17 -5.41 46.85 21.91
C PRO A 17 -4.95 45.46 22.39
N GLN A 18 -5.83 44.78 23.12
CA GLN A 18 -5.63 43.39 23.53
C GLN A 18 -5.54 42.52 22.28
N ASN A 19 -4.37 41.90 22.09
CA ASN A 19 -4.12 40.91 21.06
C ASN A 19 -4.95 39.65 21.39
N PRO A 20 -5.83 39.14 20.50
CA PRO A 20 -6.47 37.86 20.74
C PRO A 20 -5.40 36.77 20.76
N SER A 21 -5.40 35.96 21.81
CA SER A 21 -4.56 34.76 21.93
C SER A 21 -4.57 33.96 20.62
N PRO A 22 -3.44 33.41 20.16
CA PRO A 22 -3.48 32.50 19.04
C PRO A 22 -4.27 31.29 19.51
N ALA A 23 -5.42 31.05 18.87
CA ALA A 23 -6.03 29.73 18.90
C ALA A 23 -4.91 28.77 18.54
N ARG A 24 -4.60 27.84 19.46
CA ARG A 24 -3.81 26.66 19.11
C ARG A 24 -4.64 25.95 18.05
N THR A 25 -4.36 26.24 16.79
CA THR A 25 -4.64 25.31 15.71
C THR A 25 -3.85 24.08 16.10
N ASP A 26 -4.52 23.05 16.59
CA ASP A 26 -3.98 21.71 16.56
C ASP A 26 -3.72 21.40 15.09
N ALA A 27 -2.56 21.83 14.61
CA ALA A 27 -1.95 21.32 13.41
C ALA A 27 -1.61 19.87 13.76
N THR A 28 -2.64 19.01 13.73
CA THR A 28 -2.45 17.62 13.40
C THR A 28 -1.65 17.66 12.12
N ALA A 29 -0.35 17.38 12.23
CA ALA A 29 0.46 17.14 11.06
C ALA A 29 -0.20 15.95 10.37
N SER A 30 -1.07 16.23 9.39
CA SER A 30 -1.42 15.25 8.38
C SER A 30 -0.11 15.01 7.65
N LEU A 31 0.67 14.05 8.13
CA LEU A 31 1.73 13.45 7.35
C LEU A 31 1.02 12.81 6.17
N GLN A 32 0.89 13.58 5.09
CA GLN A 32 0.25 13.14 3.87
C GLN A 32 1.23 12.20 3.19
N ASP A 33 1.21 10.93 3.61
CA ASP A 33 2.09 9.89 3.09
C ASP A 33 1.77 9.68 1.60
N PRO A 34 2.69 10.03 0.68
CA PRO A 34 2.48 9.83 -0.75
C PRO A 34 2.17 8.37 -1.10
N ASN A 35 2.63 7.41 -0.28
CA ASN A 35 2.35 5.99 -0.46
C ASN A 35 0.89 5.62 -0.20
N SER A 36 0.09 6.52 0.38
CA SER A 36 -1.37 6.34 0.52
C SER A 36 -2.07 6.32 -0.85
N ASN A 37 -1.48 6.95 -1.87
CA ASN A 37 -2.01 6.91 -3.23
C ASN A 37 -1.50 5.65 -3.96
N PRO A 38 -2.36 4.70 -4.36
CA PRO A 38 -1.93 3.51 -5.07
C PRO A 38 -1.29 3.81 -6.44
N LEU A 39 -1.59 4.96 -7.05
CA LEU A 39 -1.01 5.42 -8.32
C LEU A 39 0.38 6.05 -8.17
N TYR A 40 0.82 6.32 -6.95
CA TYR A 40 2.18 6.82 -6.71
C TYR A 40 3.20 5.71 -6.94
N VAL A 41 4.25 6.00 -7.71
CA VAL A 41 5.36 5.08 -7.97
C VAL A 41 6.58 5.62 -7.25
N HIS A 42 7.06 4.89 -6.25
CA HIS A 42 8.27 5.27 -5.53
C HIS A 42 9.52 5.05 -6.41
N SER A 43 10.60 5.80 -6.20
CA SER A 43 11.85 5.62 -6.97
C SER A 43 12.46 4.23 -6.84
N ALA A 44 12.18 3.54 -5.73
CA ALA A 44 12.58 2.16 -5.47
C ALA A 44 11.70 1.11 -6.19
N ASP A 45 10.55 1.50 -6.75
CA ASP A 45 9.60 0.60 -7.42
C ASP A 45 9.93 0.41 -8.91
N HIS A 46 11.18 0.11 -9.21
CA HIS A 46 11.61 -0.16 -10.57
C HIS A 46 11.25 -1.60 -11.00
N ALA A 47 11.08 -1.82 -12.31
CA ALA A 47 10.66 -3.10 -12.88
C ALA A 47 11.61 -4.28 -12.57
N GLY A 48 12.91 -4.02 -12.39
CA GLY A 48 13.93 -5.04 -12.15
C GLY A 48 14.04 -5.58 -10.72
N ILE A 49 13.25 -5.10 -9.77
CA ILE A 49 13.31 -5.59 -8.38
C ILE A 49 12.71 -6.99 -8.27
N SER A 50 13.38 -7.88 -7.52
CA SER A 50 12.82 -9.18 -7.16
C SER A 50 11.92 -9.02 -5.93
N LEU A 51 10.61 -9.21 -6.09
CA LEU A 51 9.66 -9.12 -4.98
C LEU A 51 9.63 -10.37 -4.09
N VAL A 52 10.01 -11.52 -4.66
CA VAL A 52 10.05 -12.81 -3.96
C VAL A 52 11.43 -13.42 -4.11
N SER A 53 11.87 -14.18 -3.10
CA SER A 53 13.13 -14.93 -3.14
C SER A 53 13.01 -16.19 -4.01
N GLU A 54 11.90 -16.91 -3.86
CA GLU A 54 11.60 -18.13 -4.59
C GLU A 54 10.51 -17.86 -5.65
N LYS A 55 10.82 -18.17 -6.91
CA LYS A 55 9.85 -18.04 -8.01
C LYS A 55 8.80 -19.15 -7.94
N LEU A 56 7.55 -18.83 -8.29
CA LEU A 56 6.50 -19.84 -8.44
C LEU A 56 6.94 -20.89 -9.45
N ALA A 57 7.03 -22.13 -9.01
CA ALA A 57 7.47 -23.25 -9.83
C ALA A 57 6.37 -24.30 -10.01
N GLY A 58 5.44 -24.37 -9.06
CA GLY A 58 4.28 -25.24 -9.15
C GLY A 58 3.45 -25.26 -7.88
N LEU A 59 2.59 -26.26 -7.78
CA LEU A 59 1.67 -26.46 -6.65
C LEU A 59 2.39 -26.54 -5.29
N GLY A 60 3.62 -27.06 -5.27
CA GLY A 60 4.39 -27.25 -4.03
C GLY A 60 4.77 -25.95 -3.31
N ASN A 61 4.93 -24.83 -4.04
CA ASN A 61 5.31 -23.55 -3.47
C ASN A 61 4.28 -22.43 -3.68
N PHE A 62 3.10 -22.75 -4.23
CA PHE A 62 2.08 -21.76 -4.57
C PHE A 62 1.59 -20.93 -3.37
N ASN A 63 1.22 -21.57 -2.26
CA ASN A 63 0.70 -20.86 -1.09
C ASN A 63 1.74 -19.91 -0.47
N THR A 64 2.99 -20.37 -0.34
CA THR A 64 4.11 -19.56 0.15
C THR A 64 4.38 -18.40 -0.80
N TRP A 65 4.49 -18.67 -2.10
CA TRP A 65 4.70 -17.64 -3.11
C TRP A 65 3.59 -16.58 -3.11
N ARG A 66 2.33 -17.01 -3.05
CA ARG A 66 1.15 -16.13 -3.02
C ARG A 66 1.20 -15.21 -1.81
N ARG A 67 1.51 -15.74 -0.63
CA ARG A 67 1.66 -14.97 0.60
C ARG A 67 2.79 -13.95 0.48
N SER A 68 3.97 -14.37 0.04
CA SER A 68 5.14 -13.50 -0.13
C SER A 68 4.88 -12.37 -1.14
N MET A 69 4.24 -12.68 -2.26
CA MET A 69 3.91 -11.70 -3.29
C MET A 69 2.92 -10.66 -2.79
N LEU A 70 1.84 -11.07 -2.10
CA LEU A 70 0.89 -10.13 -1.49
C LEU A 70 1.55 -9.24 -0.43
N MET A 71 2.46 -9.78 0.39
CA MET A 71 3.20 -8.97 1.36
C MET A 71 4.08 -7.94 0.68
N ALA A 72 4.83 -8.32 -0.36
CA ALA A 72 5.72 -7.42 -1.09
C ALA A 72 4.94 -6.31 -1.83
N LEU A 73 3.79 -6.65 -2.42
CA LEU A 73 2.90 -5.67 -3.07
C LEU A 73 2.21 -4.77 -2.03
N GLY A 74 1.77 -5.33 -0.91
CA GLY A 74 1.14 -4.59 0.19
C GLY A 74 2.06 -3.54 0.79
N ALA A 75 3.34 -3.87 0.99
CA ALA A 75 4.36 -2.93 1.46
C ALA A 75 4.59 -1.72 0.51
N ARG A 76 4.09 -1.80 -0.73
CA ARG A 76 4.20 -0.76 -1.77
C ARG A 76 2.86 -0.12 -2.14
N ASN A 77 1.80 -0.48 -1.42
CA ASN A 77 0.42 -0.13 -1.74
C ASN A 77 0.03 -0.50 -3.20
N LYS A 78 0.49 -1.66 -3.67
CA LYS A 78 0.19 -2.19 -5.02
C LYS A 78 -0.66 -3.45 -5.02
N ALA A 79 -1.01 -3.98 -3.84
CA ALA A 79 -1.91 -5.13 -3.71
C ALA A 79 -3.29 -4.87 -4.35
N VAL A 80 -3.75 -3.62 -4.34
CA VAL A 80 -5.03 -3.20 -4.91
C VAL A 80 -5.20 -3.50 -6.41
N PHE A 81 -4.08 -3.65 -7.13
CA PHE A 81 -4.08 -4.00 -8.56
C PHE A 81 -4.32 -5.50 -8.81
N VAL A 82 -4.01 -6.36 -7.85
CA VAL A 82 -4.17 -7.82 -7.99
C VAL A 82 -5.41 -8.35 -7.30
N ASP A 83 -5.82 -7.74 -6.19
CA ASP A 83 -7.07 -8.10 -5.49
C ASP A 83 -8.33 -7.49 -6.15
N GLY A 84 -8.15 -6.47 -6.99
CA GLY A 84 -9.23 -5.79 -7.71
C GLY A 84 -9.96 -4.71 -6.92
N THR A 85 -9.46 -4.35 -5.74
CA THR A 85 -9.97 -3.21 -4.96
C THR A 85 -9.87 -1.92 -5.75
N PHE A 86 -8.82 -1.78 -6.57
CA PHE A 86 -8.70 -0.68 -7.53
C PHE A 86 -8.96 -1.18 -8.95
N SER A 87 -10.16 -0.89 -9.45
CA SER A 87 -10.59 -1.28 -10.79
C SER A 87 -9.81 -0.57 -11.90
N GLU A 88 -9.80 -1.19 -13.07
CA GLU A 88 -9.28 -0.57 -14.29
C GLU A 88 -10.03 0.72 -14.62
N LEU A 89 -9.26 1.76 -14.96
CA LEU A 89 -9.80 3.05 -15.33
C LEU A 89 -10.14 3.09 -16.82
N SER A 90 -11.17 3.86 -17.18
CA SER A 90 -11.45 4.16 -18.58
C SER A 90 -10.23 4.81 -19.24
N PRO A 91 -9.91 4.51 -20.52
CA PRO A 91 -8.87 5.21 -21.28
C PRO A 91 -9.04 6.74 -21.34
N THR A 92 -10.26 7.23 -21.14
CA THR A 92 -10.57 8.68 -21.10
C THR A 92 -10.38 9.31 -19.71
N HIS A 93 -10.10 8.52 -18.68
CA HIS A 93 -9.91 9.01 -17.32
C HIS A 93 -8.57 9.77 -17.20
N PRO A 94 -8.51 10.93 -16.53
CA PRO A 94 -7.27 11.72 -16.41
C PRO A 94 -6.11 10.93 -15.79
N ASP A 95 -6.42 10.04 -14.84
CA ASP A 95 -5.41 9.20 -14.17
C ASP A 95 -5.09 7.88 -14.90
N PHE A 96 -5.67 7.61 -16.07
CA PHE A 96 -5.45 6.35 -16.80
C PHE A 96 -3.97 6.08 -17.07
N ALA A 97 -3.20 7.11 -17.45
CA ALA A 97 -1.78 6.95 -17.72
C ALA A 97 -0.98 6.52 -16.47
N SER A 98 -1.33 7.07 -15.30
CA SER A 98 -0.71 6.71 -14.02
C SER A 98 -1.10 5.30 -13.59
N TRP A 99 -2.38 4.94 -13.77
CA TRP A 99 -2.88 3.59 -13.52
C TRP A 99 -2.19 2.56 -14.42
N SER A 100 -2.10 2.83 -15.72
CA SER A 100 -1.47 1.94 -16.71
C SER A 100 0.01 1.72 -16.39
N ARG A 101 0.73 2.77 -15.97
CA ARG A 101 2.12 2.64 -15.50
C ARG A 101 2.23 1.70 -14.30
N CYS A 102 1.38 1.89 -13.29
CA CYS A 102 1.39 1.04 -12.10
C CYS A 102 1.03 -0.42 -12.44
N ASN A 103 0.01 -0.63 -13.27
CA ASN A 103 -0.36 -1.95 -13.78
C ASN A 103 0.83 -2.64 -14.46
N ASN A 104 1.52 -1.95 -15.37
CA ASN A 104 2.68 -2.52 -16.09
C ASN A 104 3.85 -2.88 -15.16
N ILE A 105 4.10 -2.08 -14.12
CA ILE A 105 5.10 -2.40 -13.09
C ILE A 105 4.69 -3.68 -12.35
N VAL A 106 3.45 -3.79 -11.92
CA VAL A 106 2.95 -4.97 -11.20
C VAL A 106 2.97 -6.21 -12.10
N CYS A 107 2.55 -6.11 -13.37
CA CYS A 107 2.68 -7.18 -14.36
C CYS A 107 4.13 -7.65 -14.48
N THR A 108 5.09 -6.72 -14.57
CA THR A 108 6.51 -7.06 -14.66
C THR A 108 6.99 -7.79 -13.42
N TRP A 109 6.58 -7.36 -12.23
CA TRP A 109 6.90 -8.06 -11.00
C TRP A 109 6.31 -9.46 -10.93
N ILE A 110 5.07 -9.65 -11.38
CA ILE A 110 4.42 -10.97 -11.45
C ILE A 110 5.22 -11.89 -12.39
N VAL A 111 5.52 -11.42 -13.62
CA VAL A 111 6.30 -12.19 -14.61
C VAL A 111 7.68 -12.56 -14.05
N ASN A 112 8.35 -11.64 -13.35
CA ASN A 112 9.66 -11.89 -12.75
C ASN A 112 9.58 -12.87 -11.56
N ALA A 113 8.44 -12.93 -10.89
CA ALA A 113 8.20 -13.77 -9.72
C ALA A 113 7.80 -15.22 -10.07
N VAL A 114 7.67 -15.59 -11.35
CA VAL A 114 7.28 -16.95 -11.76
C VAL A 114 8.36 -17.62 -12.63
N LYS A 115 8.35 -18.96 -12.72
CA LYS A 115 9.21 -19.69 -13.66
C LYS A 115 8.78 -19.42 -15.11
N ASN A 116 9.73 -19.56 -16.04
CA ASN A 116 9.53 -19.27 -17.46
C ASN A 116 8.34 -20.01 -18.10
N SER A 117 8.01 -21.22 -17.64
CA SER A 117 6.85 -21.97 -18.12
C SER A 117 5.53 -21.26 -17.81
N ILE A 118 5.40 -20.69 -16.60
CA ILE A 118 4.23 -19.94 -16.13
C ILE A 118 4.24 -18.53 -16.73
N ALA A 119 5.41 -17.88 -16.82
CA ALA A 119 5.53 -16.57 -17.45
C ALA A 119 4.95 -16.56 -18.87
N LYS A 120 5.20 -17.63 -19.65
CA LYS A 120 4.66 -17.77 -21.01
C LYS A 120 3.14 -17.86 -21.08
N SER A 121 2.46 -18.41 -20.07
CA SER A 121 0.99 -18.50 -20.08
C SER A 121 0.33 -17.16 -19.75
N ILE A 122 0.95 -16.35 -18.91
CA ILE A 122 0.38 -15.08 -18.44
C ILE A 122 0.83 -13.84 -19.24
N MET A 123 1.89 -13.94 -20.05
CA MET A 123 2.54 -12.80 -20.73
C MET A 123 1.61 -11.96 -21.62
N TYR A 124 0.55 -12.58 -22.15
CA TYR A 124 -0.39 -11.94 -23.07
C TYR A 124 -1.64 -11.36 -22.39
N LEU A 125 -1.70 -11.41 -21.05
CA LEU A 125 -2.77 -10.79 -20.29
C LEU A 125 -2.46 -9.31 -20.04
N ASP A 126 -3.46 -8.46 -20.23
CA ASP A 126 -3.27 -7.00 -20.23
C ASP A 126 -3.10 -6.42 -18.82
N THR A 127 -3.73 -7.05 -17.81
CA THR A 127 -3.76 -6.52 -16.45
C THR A 127 -3.11 -7.45 -15.44
N ALA A 128 -2.52 -6.84 -14.40
CA ALA A 128 -1.96 -7.56 -13.27
C ALA A 128 -3.02 -8.42 -12.57
N ARG A 129 -4.27 -7.94 -12.55
CA ARG A 129 -5.42 -8.68 -12.04
C ARG A 129 -5.69 -9.94 -12.84
N GLN A 130 -5.71 -9.87 -14.17
CA GLN A 130 -5.90 -11.05 -15.02
C GLN A 130 -4.77 -12.06 -14.81
N MET A 131 -3.50 -11.62 -14.82
CA MET A 131 -2.36 -12.49 -14.53
C MET A 131 -2.49 -13.16 -13.16
N TRP A 132 -2.88 -12.39 -12.14
CA TRP A 132 -3.07 -12.91 -10.80
C TRP A 132 -4.16 -13.99 -10.74
N LEU A 133 -5.32 -13.74 -11.35
CA LEU A 133 -6.44 -14.69 -11.38
C LEU A 133 -6.09 -15.96 -12.17
N ASP A 134 -5.43 -15.86 -13.31
CA ASP A 134 -5.01 -17.02 -14.11
C ASP A 134 -4.08 -17.95 -13.32
N ILE A 135 -3.08 -17.37 -12.64
CA ILE A 135 -2.21 -18.12 -11.72
C ILE A 135 -3.04 -18.78 -10.61
N HIS A 136 -3.99 -18.05 -10.00
CA HIS A 136 -4.81 -18.62 -8.94
C HIS A 136 -5.64 -19.80 -9.45
N ASP A 137 -6.32 -19.67 -10.58
CA ASP A 137 -7.16 -20.73 -11.12
C ASP A 137 -6.33 -21.95 -11.56
N GLN A 138 -5.13 -21.73 -12.08
CA GLN A 138 -4.20 -22.81 -12.43
C GLN A 138 -3.74 -23.61 -11.20
N PHE A 139 -3.49 -22.96 -10.07
CA PHE A 139 -2.88 -23.60 -8.89
C PHE A 139 -3.85 -23.89 -7.73
N LYS A 140 -5.10 -23.39 -7.78
CA LYS A 140 -6.17 -23.64 -6.78
C LYS A 140 -6.63 -25.10 -6.71
N GLN A 141 -6.37 -25.90 -7.74
CA GLN A 141 -6.88 -27.28 -7.84
C GLN A 141 -6.10 -28.31 -6.99
N SER A 142 -4.97 -27.97 -6.34
CA SER A 142 -4.18 -28.94 -5.56
C SER A 142 -4.30 -28.89 -4.04
N ASP A 143 -5.05 -27.95 -3.50
CA ASP A 143 -4.99 -27.61 -2.07
C ASP A 143 -5.79 -28.55 -1.14
N GLY A 144 -6.57 -29.49 -1.68
CA GLY A 144 -7.43 -30.36 -0.88
C GLY A 144 -6.67 -31.40 -0.05
N PRO A 145 -5.91 -32.33 -0.68
CA PRO A 145 -5.34 -33.47 0.05
C PRO A 145 -4.06 -33.14 0.84
N ARG A 146 -3.14 -32.35 0.24
CA ARG A 146 -1.79 -32.12 0.79
C ARG A 146 -1.77 -31.25 2.04
N ASN A 147 -2.68 -30.27 2.13
CA ASN A 147 -2.79 -29.41 3.32
C ASN A 147 -3.41 -30.13 4.52
N ALA A 148 -4.26 -31.14 4.28
CA ALA A 148 -4.84 -31.96 5.35
C ALA A 148 -3.79 -32.89 5.96
N GLU A 149 -2.93 -33.48 5.13
CA GLU A 149 -1.86 -34.39 5.55
C GLU A 149 -0.77 -33.69 6.38
N ILE A 150 -0.32 -32.50 5.95
CA ILE A 150 0.65 -31.68 6.71
C ILE A 150 0.08 -31.25 8.06
N LYS A 151 -1.20 -30.86 8.10
CA LYS A 151 -1.87 -30.52 9.37
C LYS A 151 -1.92 -31.74 10.30
N GLN A 152 -2.27 -32.92 9.78
CA GLN A 152 -2.30 -34.14 10.57
C GLN A 152 -0.93 -34.54 11.12
N GLN A 153 0.15 -34.40 10.34
CA GLN A 153 1.50 -34.69 10.80
C GLN A 153 1.94 -33.76 11.93
N ILE A 154 1.70 -32.46 11.79
CA ILE A 154 2.02 -31.48 12.86
C ILE A 154 1.20 -31.75 14.12
N PHE A 155 -0.09 -32.04 14.00
CA PHE A 155 -0.92 -32.39 15.16
C PHE A 155 -0.50 -33.71 15.81
N ALA A 156 0.02 -34.67 15.04
CA ALA A 156 0.50 -35.94 15.57
C ALA A 156 1.83 -35.80 16.31
N GLU A 157 2.75 -34.96 15.84
CA GLU A 157 4.04 -34.70 16.50
C GLU A 157 3.87 -33.94 17.83
N VAL A 158 2.95 -32.97 17.89
CA VAL A 158 2.71 -32.18 19.12
C VAL A 158 2.04 -32.98 20.25
N ILE A 159 1.45 -34.14 19.96
CA ILE A 159 0.80 -35.02 20.96
C ILE A 159 1.77 -36.09 21.50
N GLN A 160 2.99 -36.20 20.97
CA GLN A 160 4.00 -37.17 21.42
C GLN A 160 5.05 -36.60 22.39
N ASP A 161 5.00 -35.31 22.72
CA ASP A 161 5.80 -34.64 23.77
C ASP A 161 4.94 -34.29 25.01
#